data_AF-A0AAV2BN78-F1
#
_entry.id   AF-A0AAV2BN78-F1
#
_cell.length_a   1.000
_cell.length_b   1.000
_cell.length_c   1.000
_cell.angle_alpha   90.00
_cell.angle_beta   90.00
_cell.angle_gamma   90.00
#
_symmetry.space_group_name_H-M   'P 1'
#
loop_
_entity.id
_entity.type
_entity.pdbx_description
1 polymer ?
#
loop_
_entity_poly.entity_id
_entity_poly.type
_entity_poly.pdbx_seq_one_letter_code
_entity_poly.pdbx_strand_id
1 'polypeptide(L)'
;MMAQVFPSQTQQEVQTSSSEFNLKTKVAVFTAKVGQNLRLSTNCICSAIVYFHKLYILFTSEDLELEIISVTALFLAAKVTNEYRLLEHVIKTALIFLDPARLEVDVQSQ
;
A
#
# COMPACT_ATOMS: atom_id res chain seq x y z
N MET A 1 29.80 12.47 -27.73
CA MET A 1 28.58 12.21 -26.92
C MET A 1 28.57 10.75 -26.53
N MET A 2 29.04 10.44 -25.32
CA MET A 2 29.02 9.08 -24.74
C MET A 2 27.89 9.06 -23.72
N ALA A 3 26.85 8.27 -23.96
CA ALA A 3 25.77 8.05 -23.01
C ALA A 3 26.34 7.29 -21.80
N GLN A 4 26.28 7.91 -20.63
CA GLN A 4 26.55 7.28 -19.35
C GLN A 4 25.46 6.22 -19.11
N VAL A 5 25.81 4.96 -19.35
CA VAL A 5 25.05 3.80 -18.91
C VAL A 5 25.15 3.79 -17.38
N PHE A 6 24.04 4.07 -16.71
CA PHE A 6 23.91 3.82 -15.27
C PHE A 6 24.19 2.33 -15.03
N PRO A 7 25.13 1.97 -14.14
CA PRO A 7 25.39 0.58 -13.83
C PRO A 7 24.21 0.03 -13.03
N SER A 8 23.42 -0.84 -13.67
CA SER A 8 22.41 -1.69 -13.03
C SER A 8 23.10 -2.59 -12.01
N GLN A 9 23.03 -2.21 -10.75
CA GLN A 9 23.61 -2.95 -9.65
C GLN A 9 22.92 -4.32 -9.50
N THR A 10 23.71 -5.33 -9.86
CA THR A 10 23.99 -6.51 -9.03
C THR A 10 22.97 -7.67 -9.04
N GLN A 11 23.42 -8.72 -9.71
CA GLN A 11 23.01 -10.12 -9.70
C GLN A 11 22.86 -10.75 -8.28
N GLN A 12 21.90 -10.30 -7.47
CA GLN A 12 21.66 -10.90 -6.14
C GLN A 12 20.20 -11.26 -5.81
N GLU A 13 19.30 -11.32 -6.79
CA GLU A 13 17.89 -11.68 -6.57
C GLU A 13 17.44 -12.97 -7.26
N VAL A 14 18.28 -14.01 -7.28
CA VAL A 14 17.83 -15.33 -7.79
C VAL A 14 17.09 -16.14 -6.71
N GLN A 15 17.01 -15.66 -5.46
CA GLN A 15 16.38 -16.39 -4.34
C GLN A 15 15.20 -15.67 -3.65
N THR A 16 14.85 -14.45 -4.06
CA THR A 16 13.83 -13.61 -3.41
C THR A 16 12.45 -13.63 -4.09
N SER A 17 12.33 -14.22 -5.28
CA SER A 17 11.11 -14.20 -6.11
C SER A 17 9.85 -14.69 -5.38
N SER A 18 9.90 -15.82 -4.67
CA SER A 18 8.72 -16.36 -3.98
C SER A 18 8.37 -15.57 -2.72
N SER A 19 9.36 -15.14 -1.94
CA SER A 19 9.13 -14.38 -0.70
C SER A 19 8.60 -12.98 -0.99
N GLU A 20 9.16 -12.31 -2.00
CA GLU A 20 8.73 -11.00 -2.45
C GLU A 20 7.32 -11.05 -3.07
N PHE A 21 7.04 -12.07 -3.90
CA PHE A 21 5.70 -12.31 -4.43
C PHE A 21 4.67 -12.53 -3.32
N ASN A 22 4.99 -13.35 -2.32
CA ASN A 22 4.12 -13.59 -1.17
C ASN A 22 3.85 -12.31 -0.37
N LEU A 23 4.87 -11.47 -0.18
CA LEU A 23 4.75 -10.20 0.53
C LEU A 23 3.87 -9.21 -0.24
N LYS A 24 4.13 -9.03 -1.54
CA LYS A 24 3.30 -8.19 -2.43
C LYS A 24 1.84 -8.67 -2.45
N THR A 25 1.63 -9.99 -2.50
CA THR A 25 0.29 -10.58 -2.48
C THR A 25 -0.40 -10.33 -1.15
N LYS A 26 0.30 -10.51 -0.01
CA LYS A 26 -0.22 -10.22 1.33
C LYS A 26 -0.69 -8.75 1.42
N VAL A 27 0.14 -7.82 0.95
CA VAL A 27 -0.17 -6.38 0.97
C VAL A 27 -1.32 -6.03 0.02
N ALA A 28 -1.41 -6.66 -1.16
CA ALA A 28 -2.54 -6.45 -2.07
C ALA A 28 -3.87 -6.91 -1.45
N VAL A 29 -3.88 -8.07 -0.78
CA VAL A 29 -5.05 -8.58 -0.05
C VAL A 29 -5.43 -7.63 1.09
N PHE A 30 -4.45 -7.15 1.85
CA PHE A 30 -4.66 -6.14 2.90
C PHE A 30 -5.27 -4.85 2.33
N THR A 31 -4.70 -4.30 1.25
CA THR A 31 -5.20 -3.09 0.57
C THR A 31 -6.64 -3.25 0.13
N ALA A 32 -6.99 -4.42 -0.43
CA ALA A 32 -8.35 -4.71 -0.86
C ALA A 32 -9.33 -4.76 0.33
N LYS A 33 -8.95 -5.38 1.45
CA LYS A 33 -9.78 -5.43 2.67
C LYS A 33 -10.04 -4.03 3.22
N VAL A 34 -9.00 -3.20 3.33
CA VAL A 34 -9.11 -1.80 3.78
C VAL A 34 -10.02 -1.02 2.82
N GLY A 35 -9.80 -1.12 1.51
CA GLY A 35 -10.58 -0.41 0.50
C GLY A 35 -12.06 -0.81 0.47
N GLN A 36 -12.35 -2.09 0.64
CA GLN A 36 -13.73 -2.59 0.76
C GLN A 36 -14.41 -2.04 2.02
N ASN A 37 -13.71 -2.01 3.16
CA ASN A 37 -14.25 -1.47 4.40
C ASN A 37 -14.52 0.05 4.30
N LEU A 38 -13.68 0.77 3.56
CA LEU A 38 -13.88 2.18 3.19
C LEU A 38 -14.96 2.39 2.12
N ARG A 39 -15.62 1.33 1.63
CA ARG A 39 -16.63 1.38 0.57
C ARG A 39 -16.11 2.02 -0.72
N LEU A 40 -14.85 1.78 -1.08
CA LEU A 40 -14.28 2.22 -2.34
C LEU A 40 -14.67 1.27 -3.48
N SER A 41 -14.79 1.80 -4.70
CA SER A 41 -15.04 0.97 -5.88
C SER A 41 -13.87 0.02 -6.17
N THR A 42 -14.17 -1.10 -6.82
CA THR A 42 -13.15 -2.06 -7.30
C THR A 42 -12.10 -1.37 -8.17
N ASN A 43 -12.51 -0.41 -9.01
CA ASN A 43 -11.59 0.33 -9.86
C ASN A 43 -10.60 1.16 -9.04
N CYS A 44 -11.08 1.86 -8.00
CA CYS A 44 -10.21 2.60 -7.08
C CYS A 44 -9.23 1.69 -6.35
N ILE A 45 -9.70 0.53 -5.86
CA ILE A 45 -8.85 -0.46 -5.18
C ILE A 45 -7.78 -1.00 -6.14
N CYS A 46 -8.15 -1.32 -7.38
CA CYS A 46 -7.20 -1.76 -8.41
C CYS A 46 -6.15 -0.67 -8.70
N SER A 47 -6.56 0.60 -8.81
CA SER A 47 -5.63 1.72 -8.98
C SER A 47 -4.67 1.85 -7.79
N ALA A 48 -5.15 1.68 -6.56
CA ALA A 48 -4.32 1.70 -5.35
C ALA A 48 -3.25 0.59 -5.36
N ILE A 49 -3.59 -0.63 -5.77
CA ILE A 49 -2.65 -1.75 -5.87
C ILE A 49 -1.56 -1.46 -6.92
N VAL A 50 -1.94 -0.90 -8.06
CA VAL A 50 -0.96 -0.47 -9.09
C VAL A 50 -0.04 0.63 -8.57
N TYR A 51 -0.59 1.59 -7.81
CA TYR A 51 0.21 2.62 -7.16
C TYR A 51 1.15 2.03 -6.12
N PHE A 52 0.70 1.10 -5.27
CA PHE A 52 1.56 0.37 -4.34
C PHE A 52 2.73 -0.30 -5.06
N HIS A 53 2.49 -1.02 -6.16
CA HIS A 53 3.58 -1.66 -6.91
C HIS A 53 4.61 -0.66 -7.46
N LYS A 54 4.17 0.52 -7.90
CA LYS A 54 5.06 1.59 -8.37
C LYS A 54 5.83 2.22 -7.21
N LEU A 55 5.17 2.47 -6.09
CA LEU A 55 5.74 3.13 -4.92
C LEU A 55 6.71 2.19 -4.17
N TYR A 56 6.39 0.91 -4.07
CA TYR A 56 7.23 -0.12 -3.46
C TYR A 56 8.66 -0.11 -4.02
N ILE A 57 8.81 0.01 -5.34
CA ILE A 57 10.12 0.07 -6.01
C ILE A 57 10.91 1.33 -5.63
N LEU A 58 10.22 2.42 -5.32
CA LEU A 58 10.83 3.71 -4.98
C LEU A 58 11.16 3.85 -3.50
N PHE A 59 10.45 3.13 -2.64
CA PHE A 59 10.54 3.24 -1.18
C PHE A 59 11.22 2.02 -0.52
N THR A 60 12.08 1.30 -1.25
CA THR A 60 12.97 0.26 -0.68
C THR A 60 14.06 0.88 0.21
N SER A 61 13.65 1.64 1.22
CA SER A 61 14.44 1.93 2.42
C SER A 61 13.88 1.05 3.53
N GLU A 62 14.75 0.45 4.33
CA GLU A 62 14.42 -0.54 5.37
C GLU A 62 13.47 -0.02 6.49
N ASP A 63 13.07 1.25 6.43
CA ASP A 63 12.39 1.95 7.51
C ASP A 63 10.87 2.07 7.36
N LEU A 64 10.27 1.68 6.21
CA LEU A 64 8.82 1.86 5.98
C LEU A 64 8.06 0.54 5.78
N GLU A 65 7.09 0.28 6.65
CA GLU A 65 6.18 -0.86 6.55
C GLU A 65 5.35 -0.79 5.24
N LEU A 66 5.27 -1.91 4.53
CA LEU A 66 4.58 -1.98 3.23
C LEU A 66 3.08 -1.69 3.33
N GLU A 67 2.49 -2.03 4.47
CA GLU A 67 1.14 -1.71 4.84
C GLU A 67 0.92 -0.18 4.78
N ILE A 68 1.85 0.63 5.30
CA ILE A 68 1.76 2.10 5.27
C ILE A 68 1.83 2.62 3.83
N ILE A 69 2.74 2.09 3.01
CA ILE A 69 2.83 2.45 1.59
C ILE A 69 1.52 2.16 0.88
N SER A 70 0.92 1.00 1.16
CA SER A 70 -0.33 0.58 0.52
C SER A 70 -1.54 1.41 0.94
N VAL A 71 -1.62 1.83 2.21
CA VAL A 71 -2.67 2.75 2.72
C VAL A 71 -2.51 4.14 2.12
N THR A 72 -1.27 4.62 1.98
CA THR A 72 -0.96 5.90 1.32
C THR A 72 -1.38 5.85 -0.16
N ALA A 73 -1.09 4.75 -0.84
CA ALA A 73 -1.51 4.52 -2.22
C ALA A 73 -3.04 4.48 -2.36
N LEU A 74 -3.73 3.86 -1.39
CA LEU A 74 -5.20 3.79 -1.35
C LEU A 74 -5.83 5.17 -1.14
N PHE A 75 -5.28 5.96 -0.21
CA PHE A 75 -5.72 7.34 0.00
C PHE A 75 -5.54 8.19 -1.27
N LEU A 76 -4.40 8.08 -1.94
CA LEU A 76 -4.15 8.79 -3.19
C LEU A 76 -5.11 8.36 -4.31
N ALA A 77 -5.33 7.06 -4.47
CA ALA A 77 -6.25 6.52 -5.48
C ALA A 77 -7.68 7.03 -5.26
N ALA A 78 -8.17 7.02 -4.02
CA ALA A 78 -9.49 7.54 -3.65
C ALA A 78 -9.66 9.02 -4.03
N LYS A 79 -8.58 9.81 -3.95
CA LYS A 79 -8.59 11.19 -4.43
C LYS A 79 -8.73 11.29 -5.96
N VAL A 80 -7.97 10.48 -6.69
CA VAL A 80 -7.99 10.49 -8.17
C VAL A 80 -9.33 10.02 -8.73
N THR A 81 -9.99 9.06 -8.07
CA THR A 81 -11.28 8.50 -8.52
C THR A 81 -12.49 9.31 -8.04
N ASN A 82 -12.29 10.43 -7.34
CA ASN A 82 -13.33 11.22 -6.70
C ASN A 82 -14.16 10.46 -5.64
N GLU A 83 -13.57 9.44 -5.01
CA GLU A 83 -14.15 8.68 -3.90
C GLU A 83 -13.49 9.05 -2.57
N TYR A 84 -13.32 10.36 -2.33
CA TYR A 84 -12.59 10.89 -1.19
C TYR A 84 -13.07 10.31 0.15
N ARG A 85 -12.11 10.02 1.03
CA ARG A 85 -12.33 9.61 2.43
C ARG A 85 -11.46 10.47 3.34
N LEU A 86 -11.95 10.76 4.54
CA LEU A 86 -11.17 11.47 5.55
C LEU A 86 -9.91 10.66 5.88
N LEU A 87 -8.77 11.33 5.99
CA LEU A 87 -7.49 10.67 6.28
C LEU A 87 -7.57 9.87 7.58
N GLU A 88 -8.19 10.45 8.61
CA GLU A 88 -8.41 9.78 9.89
C GLU A 88 -9.21 8.49 9.73
N HIS A 89 -10.27 8.50 8.91
CA HIS A 89 -11.07 7.31 8.64
C HIS A 89 -10.26 6.23 7.93
N VAL A 90 -9.42 6.61 6.95
CA VAL A 90 -8.53 5.69 6.24
C VAL A 90 -7.51 5.05 7.19
N ILE A 91 -6.90 5.84 8.08
CA ILE A 91 -5.93 5.36 9.07
C ILE A 91 -6.61 4.42 10.08
N LYS A 92 -7.74 4.83 10.66
CA LYS A 92 -8.50 4.01 11.62
C LYS A 92 -8.90 2.68 11.00
N THR A 93 -9.43 2.68 9.77
CA THR A 93 -9.77 1.44 9.07
C THR A 93 -8.57 0.56 8.83
N ALA A 94 -7.43 1.12 8.40
CA ALA A 94 -6.20 0.34 8.22
C ALA A 94 -5.75 -0.33 9.52
N LEU A 95 -5.75 0.42 10.64
CA LEU A 95 -5.37 -0.10 11.96
C LEU A 95 -6.20 -1.31 12.40
N ILE A 96 -7.49 -1.39 12.01
CA ILE A 96 -8.35 -2.56 12.33
C ILE A 96 -7.76 -3.84 11.79
N PHE A 97 -7.12 -3.77 10.63
CA PHE A 97 -6.55 -4.93 9.95
C PHE A 97 -5.07 -5.19 10.30
N LEU A 98 -4.35 -4.19 10.82
CA LEU A 98 -2.97 -4.38 11.33
C LEU A 98 -2.96 -4.91 12.77
N ASP A 99 -3.73 -4.26 13.64
CA ASP A 99 -3.77 -4.55 15.07
C ASP A 99 -5.18 -4.31 15.63
N PRO A 100 -6.05 -5.34 15.59
CA PRO A 100 -7.42 -5.24 16.08
C PRO A 100 -7.51 -4.87 17.57
N ALA A 101 -6.48 -5.18 18.37
CA ALA A 101 -6.48 -4.93 19.81
C ALA A 101 -6.19 -3.45 20.14
N ARG A 102 -5.59 -2.70 19.22
CA ARG A 102 -5.22 -1.29 19.42
C ARG A 102 -6.39 -0.31 19.33
N LEU A 103 -7.57 -0.80 18.93
CA LEU A 103 -8.75 0.02 18.61
C LEU A 103 -9.85 0.01 19.67
N GLU A 104 -9.63 -0.65 20.81
CA GLU A 104 -10.48 -0.44 22.01
C GLU A 104 -10.35 1.00 22.56
N VAL A 105 -9.40 1.79 22.05
CA VAL A 105 -9.23 3.20 22.41
C VAL A 105 -9.92 4.09 21.37
N ASP A 106 -11.23 4.19 21.53
CA ASP A 106 -12.11 5.29 21.09
C ASP A 106 -12.25 5.57 19.57
N VAL A 107 -13.33 5.04 18.97
CA VAL A 107 -13.84 5.48 17.67
C VAL A 107 -15.35 5.67 17.73
N GLN A 108 -15.81 6.63 18.54
CA GLN A 108 -17.01 7.39 18.20
C GLN A 108 -16.58 8.64 17.43
N SER A 109 -16.56 8.56 16.10
CA SER A 109 -16.52 9.77 15.26
C SER A 109 -17.36 9.51 14.03
N GLN A 110 -18.48 10.24 13.97
CA GLN A 110 -19.46 10.31 12.89
C GLN A 110 -18.88 10.95 11.63
#